data_AF-G2GLX4-F1
#
_entry.id   AF-G2GLX4-F1
#
_cell.length_a   1.000
_cell.length_b   1.000
_cell.length_c   1.000
_cell.angle_alpha   90.00
_cell.angle_beta   90.00
_cell.angle_gamma   90.00
#
_symmetry.space_group_name_H-M   'P 1'
#
loop_
_entity.id
_entity.type
_entity.pdbx_description
1 polymer ?
#
loop_
_entity_poly.entity_id
_entity_poly.type
_entity_poly.pdbx_seq_one_letter_code
_entity_poly.pdbx_strand_id
1 'polypeptide(L)' 'MAITIPLVLLLAVVVGLLLRFRAVGAGAVVVVALFGFYLANTDAADTVNQLVTAVTGALPGIGR' A
#
# COMPACT_ATOMS: atom_id res chain seq x y z
N MET A 1 9.38 12.85 14.47
CA MET A 1 10.33 12.79 13.33
C MET A 1 9.53 13.00 12.05
N ALA A 2 9.64 14.16 11.40
CA ALA A 2 8.76 14.55 10.29
C ALA A 2 9.17 14.01 8.90
N ILE A 3 10.27 13.24 8.81
CA ILE A 3 10.89 12.82 7.55
C ILE A 3 10.29 11.51 6.99
N THR A 4 9.62 10.70 7.81
CA THR A 4 9.05 9.41 7.39
C THR A 4 7.80 9.57 6.53
N ILE A 5 6.91 10.50 6.89
CA ILE A 5 5.69 10.82 6.15
C ILE A 5 5.97 11.20 4.68
N PRO A 6 6.91 12.11 4.35
CA PRO A 6 7.19 12.46 2.97
C PRO A 6 7.80 11.30 2.14
N LEU A 7 8.53 10.36 2.76
CA LEU A 7 9.08 9.19 2.06
C LEU A 7 7.98 8.21 1.63
N VAL A 8 7.02 7.93 2.52
CA VAL A 8 5.86 7.06 2.23
C VAL A 8 5.02 7.66 1.11
N LEU A 9 4.77 8.98 1.14
CA LEU A 9 4.03 9.68 0.09
C LEU A 9 4.74 9.64 -1.27
N LEU A 10 6.07 9.82 -1.28
CA LEU A 10 6.87 9.71 -2.51
C LEU A 10 6.75 8.30 -3.10
N LEU A 11 6.93 7.26 -2.27
CA LEU A 11 6.75 5.87 -2.68
C LEU A 11 5.33 5.60 -3.20
N ALA A 12 4.30 6.14 -2.56
CA ALA A 12 2.91 6.03 -3.01
C ALA A 12 2.70 6.62 -4.41
N VAL A 13 3.28 7.79 -4.68
CA VAL A 13 3.23 8.43 -6.01
C VAL A 13 3.94 7.59 -7.05
N VAL A 14 5.13 7.05 -6.72
CA VAL A 14 5.88 6.17 -7.63
C VAL A 14 5.08 4.91 -7.93
N VAL A 15 4.54 4.22 -6.92
CA VAL A 15 3.66 3.04 -7.12
C VAL A 15 2.47 3.38 -8.01
N GLY A 16 1.79 4.50 -7.76
CA GLY A 16 0.68 4.97 -8.59
C GLY A 16 1.09 5.23 -10.05
N LEU A 17 2.29 5.76 -10.26
CA LEU A 17 2.85 6.00 -11.59
C LEU A 17 3.20 4.69 -12.30
N LEU A 18 3.79 3.72 -11.60
CA LEU A 18 4.10 2.39 -12.13
C LEU A 18 2.84 1.63 -12.55
N LEU A 19 1.78 1.71 -11.74
CA LEU A 19 0.46 1.17 -12.06
C LEU A 19 -0.12 1.83 -13.31
N ARG A 20 -0.01 3.17 -13.44
CA ARG A 20 -0.50 3.92 -14.60
C ARG A 20 0.20 3.53 -15.90
N PHE A 21 1.50 3.27 -15.86
CA PHE A 21 2.26 2.86 -17.04
C PHE A 21 2.24 1.35 -17.29
N ARG A 22 1.49 0.55 -16.49
CA ARG A 22 1.53 -0.93 -16.54
C ARG A 22 2.95 -1.50 -16.44
N ALA A 23 3.85 -0.77 -15.77
CA ALA A 23 5.24 -1.16 -15.60
C ALA A 23 5.34 -2.21 -14.47
N VAL A 24 4.88 -3.43 -14.73
CA VAL A 24 4.96 -4.56 -13.78
C VAL A 24 6.29 -5.29 -13.98
N GLY A 25 7.39 -4.56 -13.79
CA GLY A 25 8.75 -5.11 -13.85
C GLY A 25 9.28 -5.51 -12.47
N ALA A 26 10.47 -6.12 -12.42
CA ALA A 26 11.13 -6.47 -11.16
C ALA A 26 11.31 -5.28 -10.21
N GLY A 27 11.60 -4.08 -10.76
CA GLY A 27 11.69 -2.84 -9.98
C GLY A 27 10.36 -2.43 -9.33
N ALA A 28 9.22 -2.75 -9.94
CA ALA A 28 7.90 -2.46 -9.40
C ALA A 28 7.62 -3.23 -8.11
N VAL A 29 7.97 -4.53 -8.12
CA VAL A 29 7.79 -5.41 -6.97
C VAL A 29 8.59 -4.90 -5.78
N VAL A 30 9.84 -4.49 -6.00
CA VAL A 30 10.71 -3.93 -4.95
C VAL A 30 10.11 -2.64 -4.38
N VAL A 31 9.68 -1.71 -5.24
CA VAL A 31 9.12 -0.42 -4.80
C VAL A 31 7.81 -0.62 -4.02
N VAL A 32 6.94 -1.51 -4.47
CA VAL A 32 5.67 -1.82 -3.78
C VAL A 32 5.93 -2.49 -2.42
N ALA A 33 6.88 -3.43 -2.34
CA ALA A 33 7.24 -4.07 -1.08
C ALA A 33 7.81 -3.07 -0.06
N LEU A 34 8.71 -2.18 -0.50
CA LEU A 34 9.25 -1.12 0.34
C LEU A 34 8.15 -0.14 0.79
N PHE A 35 7.27 0.26 -0.12
CA PHE A 35 6.12 1.10 0.20
C PHE A 35 5.25 0.47 1.29
N GLY A 36 4.88 -0.81 1.16
CA GLY A 36 4.09 -1.52 2.17
C GLY A 36 4.77 -1.59 3.54
N PHE A 37 6.08 -1.85 3.58
CA PHE A 37 6.86 -1.89 4.82
C PHE A 37 6.91 -0.53 5.53
N TYR A 38 7.15 0.55 4.79
CA TYR A 38 7.16 1.90 5.36
C TYR A 38 5.76 2.36 5.79
N LEU A 39 4.72 2.02 5.02
CA LEU A 39 3.33 2.33 5.34
C LEU A 39 2.87 1.64 6.64
N ALA A 40 3.30 0.41 6.89
CA ALA A 40 3.04 -0.31 8.14
C ALA A 40 3.72 0.31 9.37
N ASN A 41 4.80 1.07 9.19
CA ASN A 41 5.48 1.81 10.27
C ASN A 41 4.92 3.23 10.46
N THR A 42 3.85 3.60 9.77
CA THR A 42 3.21 4.93 9.87
C THR A 42 1.93 4.83 10.69
N ASP A 43 1.45 5.95 11.23
CA ASP A 43 0.16 6.01 11.96
C ASP A 43 -1.05 5.56 11.11
N ALA A 44 -0.89 5.47 9.79
CA ALA A 44 -1.90 4.96 8.86
C ALA A 44 -2.05 3.41 8.88
N ALA A 45 -1.16 2.69 9.57
CA ALA A 45 -1.17 1.23 9.61
C ALA A 45 -2.50 0.67 10.16
N ASP A 46 -3.02 1.27 11.23
CA ASP A 46 -4.30 0.84 11.82
C ASP A 46 -5.47 1.05 10.87
N THR A 47 -5.52 2.19 10.18
CA THR A 47 -6.55 2.47 9.17
C THR A 47 -6.51 1.46 8.03
N VAL A 48 -5.31 1.11 7.55
CA VAL A 48 -5.12 0.15 6.46
C VAL A 48 -5.54 -1.25 6.90
N ASN A 49 -5.13 -1.68 8.09
CA ASN A 49 -5.53 -2.97 8.66
C ASN A 49 -7.05 -3.07 8.81
N GLN A 50 -7.70 -2.02 9.34
CA GLN A 50 -9.15 -1.96 9.46
C GLN A 50 -9.85 -2.04 8.10
N LEU A 51 -9.33 -1.35 7.08
CA LEU A 51 -9.86 -1.44 5.71
C LEU A 51 -9.74 -2.85 5.15
N VAL A 52 -8.59 -3.50 5.29
CA VAL A 52 -8.37 -4.89 4.84
C VAL A 52 -9.31 -5.84 5.59
N THR A 53 -9.45 -5.70 6.90
CA THR A 53 -10.39 -6.48 7.71
C THR A 53 -11.83 -6.25 7.31
N ALA A 54 -12.23 -5.01 7.00
CA ALA A 54 -13.58 -4.70 6.55
C ALA A 54 -13.88 -5.30 5.16
N VAL A 55 -12.93 -5.21 4.22
CA VAL A 55 -13.06 -5.83 2.90
C VAL A 55 -13.13 -7.34 3.03
N THR A 56 -12.15 -7.97 3.67
CA THR A 56 -12.12 -9.43 3.89
C THR A 56 -13.31 -9.94 4.70
N GLY A 57 -13.87 -9.13 5.60
CA GLY A 57 -15.10 -9.40 6.34
C GLY A 57 -16.40 -9.16 5.56
N ALA A 58 -16.37 -8.41 4.45
CA ALA A 58 -17.48 -8.27 3.51
C ALA A 58 -17.50 -9.39 2.44
N LEU A 59 -16.33 -9.98 2.14
CA LEU A 59 -16.20 -11.14 1.24
C LEU A 59 -16.92 -12.45 1.66
N PRO A 60 -17.25 -12.76 2.93
CA PRO A 60 -17.96 -14.00 3.29
C PRO A 60 -19.37 -14.10 2.67
N GLY A 61 -19.92 -13.00 2.15
CA GLY A 61 -21.23 -12.94 1.49
C GLY A 61 -21.23 -13.15 -0.04
N ILE A 62 -20.07 -13.23 -0.70
CA ILE A 62 -19.97 -13.41 -2.17
C ILE A 62 -19.61 -14.84 -2.60
N GLY A 63 -19.52 -15.78 -1.65
CA GLY A 63 -19.06 -17.15 -1.88
C GLY A 63 -20.00 -18.28 -1.42
N ARG A 64 -21.30 -18.01 -1.22
CA ARG A 64 -22.34 -19.04 -1.11
C ARG A 64 -23.48 -18.77 -2.07
#